data_AF-A0A947BYS2-F1
#
_entry.id   AF-A0A947BYS2-F1
#
_cell.length_a   1.000
_cell.length_b   1.000
_cell.length_c   1.000
_cell.angle_alpha   90.00
_cell.angle_beta   90.00
_cell.angle_gamma   90.00
#
_symmetry.space_group_name_H-M   'P 1'
#
loop_
_entity.id
_entity.type
_entity.pdbx_description
1 polymer ?
#
loop_
_entity_poly.entity_id
_entity_poly.type
_entity_poly.pdbx_seq_one_letter_code
_entity_poly.pdbx_strand_id
1 'polypeptide(L)'
;MPIYVQVCENGHEFDVFLKIKDYDKPQVCKCGAPAKRKIVPTMINCDIQPWDYYESPVSGKPITSYKQRKDDMERHGCVDYDPGMKQVQKKNIKQADDALEKKLDETVDREWDKMPSEKREKLANELISGADIEITRL
;
A
#
# COMPACT_ATOMS: atom_id res chain seq x y z
N MET A 1 -7.94 28.00 -25.66
CA MET A 1 -7.09 29.18 -25.37
C MET A 1 -5.95 28.70 -24.50
N PRO A 2 -4.68 29.01 -24.83
CA PRO A 2 -3.54 28.60 -24.02
C PRO A 2 -3.52 29.31 -22.65
N ILE A 3 -2.96 28.62 -21.66
CA ILE A 3 -2.71 29.13 -20.31
C ILE A 3 -1.23 29.48 -20.21
N TYR A 4 -0.93 30.64 -19.63
CA TYR A 4 0.43 31.08 -19.38
C TYR A 4 0.62 31.38 -17.90
N VAL A 5 1.73 30.89 -17.33
CA VAL A 5 2.16 31.23 -15.97
C VAL A 5 2.92 32.55 -16.01
N GLN A 6 2.53 33.49 -15.16
CA GLN A 6 3.19 34.79 -15.03
C GLN A 6 3.65 35.05 -13.60
N VAL A 7 4.76 35.77 -13.48
CA VAL A 7 5.36 36.15 -12.19
C VAL A 7 5.55 37.66 -12.14
N CYS A 8 5.03 38.26 -11.08
CA CYS A 8 5.19 39.67 -10.79
C CYS A 8 6.57 39.97 -10.17
N GLU A 9 7.03 41.23 -10.22
CA GLU A 9 8.24 41.66 -9.49
C GLU A 9 8.18 41.39 -7.98
N ASN A 10 6.98 41.39 -7.39
CA ASN A 10 6.75 41.05 -5.99
C ASN A 10 6.72 39.53 -5.71
N GLY A 11 7.01 38.68 -6.70
CA GLY A 11 7.10 37.22 -6.53
C GLY A 11 5.78 36.45 -6.57
N HIS A 12 4.65 37.10 -6.87
CA HIS A 12 3.37 36.41 -7.03
C HIS A 12 3.29 35.66 -8.36
N GLU A 13 2.97 34.36 -8.31
CA GLU A 13 2.72 33.52 -9.49
C GLU A 13 1.21 33.37 -9.74
N PHE A 14 0.78 33.51 -11.00
CA PHE A 14 -0.62 33.35 -11.39
C PHE A 14 -0.78 32.94 -12.84
N ASP A 15 -1.92 32.28 -13.12
CA ASP A 15 -2.27 31.76 -14.44
C ASP A 15 -3.19 32.73 -15.20
N VAL A 16 -2.87 32.99 -16.46
CA VAL A 16 -3.67 33.85 -17.35
C VAL A 16 -4.02 33.11 -18.63
N PHE A 17 -5.30 33.15 -18.99
CA PHE A 17 -5.77 32.73 -20.30
C PHE A 17 -5.57 33.86 -21.30
N LEU A 18 -4.64 33.70 -22.24
CA LEU A 18 -4.41 34.68 -23.32
C LEU A 18 -4.63 34.03 -24.68
N LYS A 19 -5.16 34.81 -25.61
CA LYS A 19 -5.16 34.42 -27.03
C LYS A 19 -3.73 34.54 -27.55
N ILE A 20 -3.37 33.68 -28.50
CA ILE A 20 -2.03 33.68 -29.10
C ILE A 20 -1.68 35.06 -29.71
N LYS A 21 -2.67 35.77 -30.26
CA LYS A 21 -2.49 37.13 -30.81
C LYS A 21 -2.14 38.19 -29.76
N ASP A 22 -2.53 37.97 -28.51
CA ASP A 22 -2.39 38.92 -27.41
C ASP A 22 -1.22 38.54 -26.47
N TYR A 23 -0.40 37.60 -26.91
CA TYR A 23 0.65 36.99 -26.10
C TYR A 23 1.73 37.98 -25.63
N ASP A 24 2.08 38.96 -26.47
CA ASP A 24 3.09 39.97 -26.13
C ASP A 24 2.54 41.13 -25.28
N LYS A 25 1.24 41.15 -24.99
CA LYS A 25 0.65 42.22 -24.19
C LYS A 25 1.08 42.08 -22.72
N PRO A 26 1.61 43.15 -22.10
CA PRO A 26 2.00 43.13 -20.69
C PRO A 26 0.77 42.87 -19.81
N GLN A 27 0.90 41.92 -18.89
CA GLN A 27 -0.15 41.67 -17.89
C GLN A 27 0.25 42.30 -16.57
N VAL A 28 -0.77 42.62 -15.78
CA VAL A 28 -0.60 43.27 -14.50
C VAL A 28 -1.09 42.31 -13.42
N CYS A 29 -0.28 42.15 -12.38
CA CYS A 29 -0.68 41.37 -11.21
C CYS A 29 -1.74 42.14 -10.41
N LYS A 30 -2.46 41.47 -9.50
CA LYS A 30 -3.39 42.12 -8.56
C LYS A 30 -2.74 43.23 -7.72
N CYS A 31 -1.42 43.17 -7.52
CA CYS A 31 -0.66 44.20 -6.82
C CYS A 31 -0.29 45.42 -7.69
N GLY A 32 -0.72 45.48 -8.95
CA GLY A 32 -0.48 46.63 -9.84
C GLY A 32 0.89 46.63 -10.53
N ALA A 33 1.80 45.73 -10.15
CA ALA A 33 3.11 45.62 -10.79
C ALA A 33 3.05 44.78 -12.08
N PRO A 34 3.93 45.08 -13.06
CA PRO A 34 4.00 44.35 -14.32
C PRO A 34 4.48 42.91 -14.08
N ALA A 35 3.85 41.96 -14.75
CA ALA A 35 4.20 40.56 -14.69
C ALA A 35 4.97 40.13 -15.94
N LYS A 36 5.96 39.25 -15.73
CA LYS A 36 6.73 38.60 -16.80
C LYS A 36 6.31 37.14 -16.88
N ARG A 37 6.23 36.62 -18.10
CA ARG A 37 5.90 35.22 -18.31
C ARG A 37 7.06 34.33 -17.83
N LYS A 38 6.73 33.32 -17.04
CA LYS A 38 7.66 32.28 -16.61
C LYS A 38 7.44 31.04 -17.47
N ILE A 39 8.48 30.61 -18.17
CA ILE A 39 8.47 29.32 -18.84
C ILE A 39 8.66 28.27 -17.75
N VAL A 40 7.57 27.59 -17.41
CA VAL A 40 7.62 26.47 -16.47
C VAL A 40 8.07 25.22 -17.20
N PRO A 41 8.86 24.34 -16.55
CA PRO A 41 9.19 23.05 -17.14
C PRO A 41 7.90 22.27 -17.37
N THR A 42 7.72 21.77 -18.58
CA THR A 42 6.62 20.87 -18.89
C THR A 42 6.84 19.56 -18.14
N MET A 43 5.88 19.13 -17.33
CA MET A 43 5.89 17.76 -16.81
C MET A 43 5.61 16.80 -17.98
N ILE A 44 6.68 16.25 -18.55
CA ILE A 44 6.60 15.14 -19.49
C ILE A 44 6.75 13.86 -18.67
N ASN A 45 5.68 13.08 -18.59
CA ASN A 45 5.77 11.73 -18.07
C ASN A 45 6.19 10.82 -19.23
N CYS A 46 7.51 10.65 -19.40
CA CYS A 46 8.03 9.69 -20.36
C CYS A 46 7.68 8.28 -19.87
N ASP A 47 7.16 7.44 -20.78
CA ASP A 47 6.91 6.03 -20.49
C ASP A 47 8.22 5.30 -20.09
N ILE A 48 8.11 4.04 -19.65
CA ILE A 48 9.24 3.16 -19.33
C ILE A 48 10.32 3.33 -20.40
N GLN A 49 11.51 3.71 -19.94
CA GLN A 49 12.65 3.86 -20.83
C GLN A 49 13.11 2.46 -21.28
N PRO A 50 13.75 2.31 -22.45
CA PRO A 50 14.13 0.99 -22.98
C PRO A 50 14.96 0.12 -22.02
N TRP A 51 15.69 0.74 -21.08
CA TRP A 51 16.50 0.06 -20.07
C TRP A 51 15.70 -0.45 -18.85
N ASP A 52 14.45 -0.02 -18.67
CA ASP A 52 13.54 -0.51 -17.63
C ASP A 52 12.64 -1.66 -18.13
N TYR A 53 12.98 -2.25 -19.29
CA TYR A 53 12.39 -3.48 -19.80
C TYR A 53 12.60 -4.63 -18.82
N TYR A 54 11.54 -5.36 -18.51
CA TYR A 54 11.64 -6.59 -17.74
C TYR A 54 10.61 -7.62 -18.17
N GLU A 55 10.88 -8.88 -17.88
CA GLU A 55 9.91 -9.96 -18.07
C GLU A 55 9.05 -10.09 -16.82
N SER A 56 7.72 -10.11 -17.01
CA SER A 56 6.79 -10.29 -15.90
C SER A 56 7.08 -11.62 -15.19
N PRO A 57 7.29 -11.63 -13.86
CA PRO A 57 7.49 -12.87 -13.10
C PRO A 57 6.31 -13.83 -13.16
N VAL A 58 5.11 -13.33 -13.46
CA VAL A 58 3.88 -14.12 -13.49
C VAL A 58 3.59 -14.62 -14.89
N SER A 59 3.64 -13.73 -15.89
CA SER A 59 3.22 -14.07 -17.26
C SER A 59 4.37 -14.44 -18.20
N GLY A 60 5.63 -14.19 -17.80
CA GLY A 60 6.83 -14.38 -18.65
C GLY A 60 6.85 -13.45 -19.86
N LYS A 61 5.94 -12.46 -19.93
CA LYS A 61 5.85 -11.55 -21.07
C LYS A 61 6.79 -10.37 -20.89
N PRO A 62 7.41 -9.89 -21.99
CA PRO A 62 8.14 -8.64 -22.00
C PRO A 62 7.20 -7.47 -21.68
N ILE A 63 7.54 -6.68 -20.66
CA ILE A 63 6.87 -5.42 -20.34
C ILE A 63 7.76 -4.28 -20.84
N THR A 64 7.24 -3.52 -21.80
CA THR A 64 7.94 -2.39 -22.44
C THR A 64 7.35 -1.03 -22.11
N SER A 65 6.21 -0.97 -21.40
CA SER A 65 5.52 0.28 -21.03
C SER A 65 4.83 0.17 -19.67
N TYR A 66 4.64 1.31 -18.99
CA TYR A 66 3.86 1.38 -17.75
C TYR A 66 2.41 0.92 -17.95
N LYS A 67 1.86 1.14 -19.15
CA LYS A 67 0.50 0.67 -19.49
C LYS A 67 0.44 -0.86 -19.51
N GLN A 68 1.40 -1.51 -20.15
CA GLN A 68 1.48 -2.98 -20.17
C GLN A 68 1.70 -3.55 -18.76
N ARG A 69 2.53 -2.90 -17.94
CA ARG A 69 2.70 -3.27 -16.53
C ARG A 69 1.38 -3.23 -15.77
N LYS A 70 0.63 -2.13 -15.92
CA LYS A 70 -0.67 -1.97 -15.26
C LYS A 70 -1.66 -3.04 -15.71
N ASP A 71 -1.77 -3.31 -17.01
CA ASP A 71 -2.66 -4.33 -17.55
C ASP A 71 -2.27 -5.74 -17.07
N ASP A 72 -0.98 -6.05 -16.98
CA ASP A 72 -0.48 -7.34 -16.47
C ASP A 72 -0.79 -7.50 -14.97
N MET A 73 -0.56 -6.45 -14.16
CA MET A 73 -0.89 -6.44 -12.73
C MET A 73 -2.39 -6.62 -12.50
N GLU A 74 -3.24 -5.89 -13.23
CA GLU A 74 -4.70 -6.00 -13.10
C GLU A 74 -5.22 -7.38 -13.50
N ARG A 75 -4.68 -7.99 -14.57
CA ARG A 75 -5.08 -9.33 -15.02
C ARG A 75 -4.71 -10.42 -14.03
N HIS A 76 -3.55 -10.29 -13.38
CA HIS A 76 -3.03 -11.30 -12.46
C HIS A 76 -3.36 -11.00 -10.99
N GLY A 77 -4.05 -9.88 -10.70
CA GLY A 77 -4.36 -9.48 -9.33
C GLY A 77 -3.12 -9.15 -8.50
N CYS A 78 -2.02 -8.79 -9.17
CA CYS A 78 -0.75 -8.48 -8.52
C CYS A 78 -0.72 -7.04 -8.04
N VAL A 79 -0.02 -6.81 -6.92
CA VAL A 79 0.23 -5.50 -6.36
C VAL A 79 1.73 -5.32 -6.20
N ASP A 80 2.18 -4.08 -6.29
CA ASP A 80 3.58 -3.74 -6.05
C ASP A 80 4.01 -4.18 -4.65
N TYR A 81 5.19 -4.79 -4.59
CA TYR A 81 5.76 -5.22 -3.34
C TYR A 81 6.21 -4.01 -2.53
N ASP A 82 5.52 -3.77 -1.41
CA ASP A 82 5.94 -2.83 -0.38
C ASP A 82 6.67 -3.59 0.76
N PRO A 83 7.87 -3.16 1.20
CA PRO A 83 8.58 -3.79 2.31
C PRO A 83 7.76 -3.89 3.61
N GLY A 84 6.81 -2.97 3.84
CA GLY A 84 5.91 -2.99 4.99
C GLY A 84 4.95 -4.18 5.01
N MET A 85 4.65 -4.79 3.86
CA MET A 85 3.74 -5.95 3.76
C MET A 85 4.21 -7.14 4.60
N LYS A 86 5.52 -7.38 4.71
CA LYS A 86 6.07 -8.43 5.58
C LYS A 86 5.81 -8.17 7.06
N GLN A 87 5.87 -6.92 7.49
CA GLN A 87 5.60 -6.54 8.87
C GLN A 87 4.12 -6.71 9.20
N VAL A 88 3.24 -6.26 8.29
CA VAL A 88 1.79 -6.45 8.41
C VAL A 88 1.43 -7.93 8.45
N GLN A 89 2.01 -8.74 7.57
CA GLN A 89 1.78 -10.18 7.55
C GLN A 89 2.19 -10.84 8.87
N LYS A 90 3.39 -10.55 9.38
CA LYS A 90 3.85 -11.08 10.68
C LYS A 90 2.93 -10.67 11.83
N LYS A 91 2.46 -9.42 11.82
CA LYS A 91 1.51 -8.92 12.82
C LYS A 91 0.18 -9.68 12.74
N ASN A 92 -0.34 -9.90 11.54
CA ASN A 92 -1.61 -10.61 11.33
C ASN A 92 -1.50 -12.08 11.76
N ILE A 93 -0.38 -12.74 11.45
CA ILE A 93 -0.11 -14.11 11.91
C ILE A 93 -0.11 -14.16 13.43
N LYS A 94 0.66 -13.28 14.09
CA LYS A 94 0.69 -13.22 15.55
C LYS A 94 -0.69 -12.98 16.15
N GLN A 95 -1.47 -12.06 15.60
CA GLN A 95 -2.83 -11.80 16.07
C GLN A 95 -3.76 -13.00 15.88
N ALA A 96 -3.60 -13.75 14.78
CA ALA A 96 -4.37 -14.97 14.54
C ALA A 96 -3.98 -16.09 15.52
N ASP A 97 -2.68 -16.25 15.80
CA ASP A 97 -2.16 -17.20 16.78
C ASP A 97 -2.66 -16.86 18.19
N ASP A 98 -2.52 -15.60 18.62
CA ASP A 98 -3.00 -15.12 19.93
C ASP A 98 -4.53 -15.35 20.07
N ALA A 99 -5.29 -15.12 19.00
CA ALA A 99 -6.74 -15.35 19.00
C ALA A 99 -7.12 -16.83 19.02
N LEU A 100 -6.30 -17.70 18.43
CA LEU A 100 -6.49 -19.15 18.46
C LEU A 100 -6.17 -19.69 19.86
N GLU A 101 -5.07 -19.27 20.47
CA GLU A 101 -4.69 -19.63 21.84
C GLU A 101 -5.80 -19.26 22.82
N LYS A 102 -6.34 -18.04 22.73
CA LYS A 102 -7.46 -17.63 23.58
C LYS A 102 -8.70 -18.53 23.43
N LYS A 103 -9.05 -18.94 22.21
CA LYS A 103 -10.18 -19.85 21.97
C LYS A 103 -9.91 -21.26 22.48
N LEU A 104 -8.65 -21.69 22.44
CA LEU A 104 -8.22 -22.96 23.03
C LEU A 104 -8.47 -22.92 24.54
N ASP A 105 -7.97 -21.89 25.22
CA ASP A 105 -8.13 -21.71 26.67
C ASP A 105 -9.61 -21.69 27.07
N GLU A 106 -10.42 -20.87 26.39
CA GLU A 106 -11.88 -20.80 26.64
C GLU A 106 -12.58 -22.15 26.43
N THR A 107 -12.10 -22.97 25.50
CA THR A 107 -12.64 -24.30 25.24
C THR A 107 -12.23 -25.29 26.32
N VAL A 108 -10.97 -25.25 26.75
CA VAL A 108 -10.44 -26.10 27.82
C VAL A 108 -11.17 -25.80 29.14
N ASP A 109 -11.30 -24.52 29.51
CA ASP A 109 -12.00 -24.11 30.72
C ASP A 109 -13.46 -24.59 30.72
N ARG A 110 -14.15 -24.41 29.60
CA ARG A 110 -15.54 -24.86 29.45
C ARG A 110 -15.68 -26.38 29.59
N GLU A 111 -14.79 -27.15 28.99
CA GLU A 111 -14.85 -28.60 29.07
C GLU A 111 -14.43 -29.11 30.45
N TRP A 112 -13.47 -28.45 31.10
CA TRP A 112 -13.11 -28.72 32.50
C TRP A 112 -14.31 -28.50 33.42
N ASP A 113 -15.00 -27.36 33.29
CA ASP A 113 -16.17 -27.00 34.10
C ASP A 113 -17.34 -27.96 33.94
N LYS A 114 -17.57 -28.49 32.73
CA LYS A 114 -18.60 -29.51 32.50
C LYS A 114 -18.22 -30.88 33.05
N MET A 115 -16.94 -31.13 33.33
CA MET A 115 -16.45 -32.45 33.71
C MET A 115 -16.85 -32.81 35.16
N PRO A 116 -17.39 -34.01 35.43
CA PRO A 116 -17.66 -34.50 36.79
C PRO A 116 -16.39 -34.59 37.64
N SER A 117 -16.52 -34.43 38.97
CA SER A 117 -15.39 -34.43 39.92
C SER A 117 -14.51 -35.69 39.84
N GLU A 118 -15.12 -36.87 39.70
CA GLU A 118 -14.39 -38.14 39.57
C GLU A 118 -13.42 -38.17 38.37
N LYS A 119 -13.84 -37.57 37.25
CA LYS A 119 -12.99 -37.50 36.05
C LYS A 119 -11.86 -36.49 36.21
N ARG A 120 -12.10 -35.38 36.92
CA ARG A 120 -11.05 -34.38 37.22
C ARG A 120 -9.97 -34.97 38.12
N GLU A 121 -10.35 -35.71 39.15
CA GLU A 121 -9.40 -36.39 40.04
C GLU A 121 -8.59 -37.47 39.32
N LYS A 122 -9.24 -38.23 38.44
CA LYS A 122 -8.55 -39.22 37.61
C LYS A 122 -7.53 -38.58 36.68
N LEU A 123 -7.90 -37.49 35.99
CA LEU A 123 -7.00 -36.75 35.10
C LEU A 123 -5.81 -36.14 35.87
N ALA A 124 -6.05 -35.59 37.06
CA ALA A 124 -5.01 -35.06 37.92
C ALA A 124 -4.01 -36.15 38.36
N ASN A 125 -4.50 -37.35 38.70
CA ASN A 125 -3.65 -38.48 39.02
C ASN A 125 -2.85 -38.97 37.80
N GLU A 126 -3.43 -38.95 36.60
CA GLU A 126 -2.74 -39.32 35.36
C GLU A 126 -1.61 -38.32 35.03
N LEU A 127 -1.84 -37.01 35.21
CA LEU A 127 -0.82 -35.97 35.10
C LEU A 127 0.31 -36.14 36.13
N ILE A 128 -0.01 -36.41 37.40
CA ILE A 128 0.99 -36.67 38.45
C ILE A 128 1.80 -37.95 38.16
N SER A 129 1.16 -38.96 37.54
CA SER A 129 1.82 -40.20 37.15
C SER A 129 2.76 -40.07 35.93
N GLY A 130 2.87 -38.88 35.34
CA GLY A 130 3.82 -38.57 34.27
C GLY A 130 3.27 -38.83 32.86
N ALA A 131 1.95 -38.82 32.66
CA ALA A 131 1.39 -38.83 31.31
C ALA A 131 1.63 -37.47 30.62
N ASP A 132 2.41 -37.46 29.54
CA ASP A 132 2.62 -36.29 28.68
C ASP A 132 1.73 -36.37 27.44
N ILE A 133 1.11 -35.23 27.08
CA ILE A 133 0.29 -35.09 25.87
C ILE A 133 0.96 -34.05 24.97
N GLU A 134 1.38 -34.49 23.78
CA GLU A 134 2.02 -33.61 22.80
C GLU A 134 0.99 -33.18 21.73
N ILE A 135 0.68 -31.89 21.68
CA ILE A 135 -0.24 -31.32 20.68
C ILE A 135 0.55 -31.01 19.41
N THR A 136 0.47 -31.91 18.43
CA THR A 136 1.07 -31.70 17.10
C THR A 136 0.12 -30.95 16.18
N ARG A 137 0.58 -29.83 15.61
CA ARG A 137 -0.10 -29.10 14.54
C ARG A 137 0.35 -29.71 13.20
N LEU A 138 -0.57 -30.26 12.41
CA LEU A 138 -0.31 -30.73 11.03
C LEU A 138 -0.18 -29.55 10.05
#